data_AF-A0A965CBT5-F1
#
_entry.id   AF-A0A965CBT5-F1
#
_cell.length_a   1.000
_cell.length_b   1.000
_cell.length_c   1.000
_cell.angle_alpha   90.00
_cell.angle_beta   90.00
_cell.angle_gamma   90.00
#
_symmetry.space_group_name_H-M   'P 1'
#
loop_
_entity.id
_entity.type
_entity.pdbx_description
1 polymer ?
#
loop_
_entity_poly.entity_id
_entity_poly.type
_entity_poly.pdbx_seq_one_letter_code
_entity_poly.pdbx_strand_id
1 'polypeptide(L)'
;MNDSCKHCLILTEWCLNPAKILGIKFFDWPALMSHTQFSQFKLNQLTVGFLWLVLVVVSLLSRSYLPIDETRYVTVAWNMYLNHDYLVPYLNGETYSHKPPLLFWLMNLGWQVLGVNDWWPRLVPSFFALGAVLITQKIAMRLWPTQEQTSHIAALILLGSGMWAVFTTATMFDMLVAFFTVLGAWGLLLAWQGDARQG
;
A
#
# COMPACT_ATOMS: atom_id res chain seq x y z
N MET A 1 -15.72 -49.69 -40.80
CA MET A 1 -14.34 -49.36 -40.36
C MET A 1 -14.22 -47.84 -40.45
N ASN A 2 -14.16 -47.05 -39.38
CA ASN A 2 -14.12 -47.36 -37.96
C ASN A 2 -14.57 -46.12 -37.17
N ASP A 3 -15.39 -46.33 -36.15
CA ASP A 3 -16.06 -45.37 -35.28
C ASP A 3 -15.15 -44.80 -34.17
N SER A 4 -13.98 -44.26 -34.51
CA SER A 4 -12.98 -43.85 -33.49
C SER A 4 -12.94 -42.36 -33.14
N CYS A 5 -13.89 -41.52 -33.59
CA CYS A 5 -13.81 -40.07 -33.36
C CYS A 5 -14.86 -39.49 -32.40
N LYS A 6 -15.64 -40.33 -31.69
CA LYS A 6 -16.67 -39.85 -30.73
C LYS A 6 -16.27 -39.95 -29.25
N HIS A 7 -15.18 -40.64 -28.93
CA HIS A 7 -14.75 -40.83 -27.54
C HIS A 7 -13.75 -39.79 -27.01
N CYS A 8 -13.21 -38.90 -27.86
CA CYS A 8 -12.25 -37.88 -27.43
C CYS A 8 -12.92 -36.57 -26.93
N LEU A 9 -14.14 -36.28 -27.39
CA LEU A 9 -14.88 -35.07 -27.00
C LEU A 9 -15.55 -35.17 -25.62
N ILE A 10 -15.61 -36.36 -25.03
CA ILE A 10 -16.25 -36.56 -23.72
C ILE A 10 -15.28 -36.25 -22.57
N LEU A 11 -13.97 -36.19 -22.80
CA LEU A 11 -13.00 -36.00 -21.70
C LEU A 11 -12.58 -34.54 -21.44
N THR A 12 -12.87 -33.60 -22.35
CA THR A 12 -12.53 -32.18 -22.16
C THR A 12 -13.58 -31.39 -21.35
N GLU A 13 -14.80 -31.90 -21.20
CA GLU A 13 -15.83 -31.26 -20.37
C GLU A 13 -15.70 -31.54 -18.87
N TRP A 14 -14.90 -32.54 -18.47
CA TRP A 14 -14.83 -33.00 -17.08
C TRP A 14 -13.76 -32.32 -16.22
N CYS A 15 -12.85 -31.53 -16.82
CA CYS A 15 -11.79 -30.87 -16.07
C CYS A 15 -12.14 -29.45 -15.58
N LEU A 16 -13.26 -28.87 -16.04
CA LEU A 16 -13.61 -27.46 -15.80
C LEU A 16 -14.78 -27.23 -14.82
N ASN A 17 -15.27 -28.25 -14.11
CA ASN A 17 -16.41 -28.03 -13.21
C ASN A 17 -16.36 -28.88 -11.92
N PRO A 18 -15.70 -28.42 -10.85
CA PRO A 18 -15.75 -29.08 -9.54
C PRO A 18 -17.14 -29.06 -8.89
N ALA A 19 -18.12 -28.32 -9.44
CA ALA A 19 -19.45 -28.16 -8.84
C ALA A 19 -20.43 -29.32 -9.12
N LYS A 20 -20.10 -30.25 -10.02
CA LYS A 20 -21.05 -31.31 -10.44
C LYS A 20 -21.09 -32.54 -9.52
N ILE A 21 -20.14 -32.66 -8.57
CA ILE A 21 -19.96 -33.88 -7.76
C ILE A 21 -20.80 -33.88 -6.47
N LEU A 22 -21.31 -32.74 -6.00
CA LEU A 22 -21.92 -32.64 -4.65
C LEU A 22 -23.40 -32.27 -4.57
N GLY A 23 -24.11 -32.03 -5.68
CA GLY A 23 -25.56 -31.75 -5.64
C GLY A 23 -25.98 -30.54 -4.79
N ILE A 24 -25.02 -29.71 -4.37
CA ILE A 24 -25.25 -28.44 -3.69
C ILE A 24 -25.44 -27.42 -4.81
N LYS A 25 -26.63 -26.84 -4.92
CA LYS A 25 -26.85 -25.63 -5.73
C LYS A 25 -25.97 -24.51 -5.16
N PHE A 26 -24.74 -24.41 -5.65
CA PHE A 26 -23.87 -23.28 -5.36
C PHE A 26 -24.48 -22.09 -6.08
N PHE A 27 -25.33 -21.37 -5.35
CA PHE A 27 -25.68 -19.96 -5.49
C PHE A 27 -25.28 -19.37 -6.86
N ASP A 28 -26.27 -19.12 -7.72
CA ASP A 28 -26.11 -18.54 -9.06
C ASP A 28 -25.50 -17.12 -9.02
N TRP A 29 -24.18 -17.03 -8.80
CA TRP A 29 -23.39 -15.80 -8.76
C TRP A 29 -23.51 -14.85 -9.97
N PRO A 30 -23.73 -15.31 -11.23
CA PRO A 30 -23.76 -14.40 -12.38
C PRO A 30 -24.99 -13.48 -12.39
N ALA A 31 -26.13 -13.93 -11.84
CA ALA A 31 -27.39 -13.20 -11.90
C ALA A 31 -27.49 -12.09 -10.83
N LEU A 32 -26.77 -12.24 -9.71
CA LEU A 32 -26.76 -11.26 -8.62
C LEU A 32 -25.82 -10.06 -8.87
N MET A 33 -24.89 -10.16 -9.83
CA MET A 33 -23.91 -9.09 -10.12
C MET A 33 -24.45 -7.97 -11.03
N SER A 34 -25.60 -8.16 -11.69
CA SER A 34 -26.16 -7.20 -12.66
C SER A 34 -26.72 -5.92 -12.03
N HIS A 35 -26.94 -5.88 -10.72
CA HIS A 35 -27.47 -4.71 -9.99
C HIS A 35 -26.41 -3.92 -9.21
N THR A 36 -25.13 -4.15 -9.46
CA THR A 36 -24.07 -3.43 -8.75
C THR A 36 -23.97 -1.98 -9.24
N GLN A 37 -24.61 -1.07 -8.49
CA GLN A 37 -24.47 0.40 -8.62
C GLN A 37 -23.03 0.92 -8.52
N PHE A 38 -22.05 0.05 -8.21
CA PHE A 38 -20.62 0.34 -8.23
C PHE A 38 -20.08 0.76 -9.61
N SER A 39 -20.86 0.56 -10.68
CA SER A 39 -20.52 0.93 -12.07
C SER A 39 -19.98 2.36 -12.25
N GLN A 40 -20.42 3.31 -11.42
CA GLN A 40 -20.18 4.75 -11.60
C GLN A 40 -19.13 5.33 -10.62
N PHE A 41 -18.51 4.51 -9.77
CA PHE A 41 -17.60 5.02 -8.73
C PHE A 41 -16.23 5.39 -9.32
N LYS A 42 -16.04 6.68 -9.59
CA LYS A 42 -14.77 7.25 -10.03
C LYS A 42 -14.08 7.96 -8.87
N LEU A 43 -12.94 7.44 -8.43
CA LEU A 43 -12.19 8.04 -7.32
C LEU A 43 -11.07 8.93 -7.87
N ASN A 44 -11.25 10.24 -7.75
CA ASN A 44 -10.23 11.21 -8.13
C ASN A 44 -9.06 11.16 -7.14
N GLN A 45 -7.85 11.50 -7.61
CA GLN A 45 -6.66 11.59 -6.75
C GLN A 45 -6.86 12.60 -5.61
N LEU A 46 -7.63 13.66 -5.85
CA LEU A 46 -8.02 14.62 -4.81
C LEU A 46 -8.89 13.97 -3.72
N THR A 47 -9.79 13.06 -4.07
CA THR A 47 -10.62 12.34 -3.10
C THR A 47 -9.75 11.41 -2.25
N VAL A 48 -8.79 10.71 -2.85
CA VAL A 48 -7.81 9.89 -2.10
C VAL A 48 -7.00 10.76 -1.15
N GLY A 49 -6.50 11.91 -1.63
CA GLY A 49 -5.77 12.87 -0.80
C GLY A 49 -6.62 13.42 0.34
N PHE A 50 -7.90 13.72 0.09
CA PHE A 50 -8.83 14.16 1.12
C PHE A 50 -9.09 13.08 2.18
N LEU A 51 -9.36 11.84 1.77
CA LEU A 51 -9.56 10.71 2.68
C LEU A 51 -8.31 10.44 3.52
N TRP A 52 -7.13 10.50 2.90
CA TRP A 52 -5.86 10.42 3.60
C TRP A 52 -5.69 11.55 4.63
N LEU A 53 -6.00 12.80 4.25
CA LEU A 53 -5.88 13.94 5.15
C LEU A 53 -6.80 13.79 6.35
N VAL A 54 -8.05 13.39 6.12
CA VAL A 54 -9.01 13.11 7.20
C VAL A 54 -8.47 12.02 8.12
N LEU A 55 -7.95 10.92 7.57
CA LEU A 55 -7.36 9.83 8.35
C LEU A 55 -6.18 10.32 9.18
N VAL A 56 -5.28 11.11 8.61
CA VAL A 56 -4.10 11.65 9.30
C VAL A 56 -4.52 12.60 10.43
N VAL A 57 -5.43 13.54 10.16
CA VAL A 57 -5.90 14.50 11.16
C VAL A 57 -6.61 13.79 12.31
N VAL A 58 -7.51 12.85 12.02
CA VAL A 58 -8.20 12.06 13.06
C VAL A 58 -7.20 11.25 13.87
N SER A 59 -6.22 10.61 13.23
CA SER A 59 -5.20 9.82 13.91
C SER A 59 -4.25 10.67 14.77
N LEU A 60 -3.91 11.89 14.34
CA LEU A 60 -3.06 12.81 15.11
C LEU A 60 -3.79 13.37 16.34
N LEU A 61 -5.10 13.63 16.22
CA LEU A 61 -5.91 14.14 17.33
C LEU A 61 -6.29 13.04 18.34
N SER A 62 -6.47 11.80 17.88
CA SER A 62 -6.87 10.69 18.75
C SER A 62 -5.71 9.96 19.42
N ARG A 63 -4.48 10.02 18.84
CA ARG A 63 -3.34 9.22 19.29
C ARG A 63 -2.17 10.07 19.77
N SER A 64 -1.66 9.70 20.94
CA SER A 64 -0.30 10.08 21.37
C SER A 64 0.76 9.15 20.75
N TYR A 65 2.04 9.43 20.98
CA TYR A 65 3.12 8.53 20.57
C TYR A 65 2.92 7.13 21.16
N LEU A 66 3.04 6.08 20.34
CA LEU A 66 3.06 4.72 20.84
C LEU A 66 4.30 4.53 21.74
N PRO A 67 4.12 4.01 22.96
CA PRO A 67 5.23 3.79 23.87
C PRO A 67 6.28 2.87 23.25
N ILE A 68 7.54 3.08 23.64
CA ILE A 68 8.75 2.35 23.25
C ILE A 68 9.27 2.61 21.84
N ASP A 69 8.50 2.41 20.77
CA ASP A 69 9.06 2.45 19.42
C ASP A 69 9.18 3.87 18.88
N GLU A 70 8.07 4.61 18.85
CA GLU A 70 8.08 5.95 18.28
C GLU A 70 8.96 6.91 19.09
N THR A 71 8.94 6.79 20.42
CA THR A 71 9.77 7.62 21.30
C THR A 71 11.26 7.35 21.12
N ARG A 72 11.66 6.10 20.84
CA ARG A 72 13.06 5.77 20.51
C ARG A 72 13.47 6.44 19.21
N TYR A 73 12.67 6.32 18.15
CA TYR A 73 13.03 6.88 16.84
C TYR A 73 13.09 8.41 16.86
N VAL A 74 12.14 9.06 17.55
CA VAL A 74 12.15 10.51 17.74
C VAL A 74 13.35 10.93 18.59
N THR A 75 13.70 10.19 19.65
CA THR A 75 14.90 10.47 20.46
C THR A 75 16.19 10.34 19.65
N VAL A 76 16.30 9.33 18.78
CA VAL A 76 17.47 9.18 17.89
C VAL A 76 17.55 10.36 16.93
N ALA A 77 16.46 10.72 16.26
CA ALA A 77 16.40 11.88 15.38
C ALA A 77 16.78 13.16 16.13
N TRP A 78 16.28 13.33 17.35
CA TRP A 78 16.59 14.46 18.22
C TRP A 78 18.07 14.57 18.56
N ASN A 79 18.72 13.46 18.93
CA ASN A 79 20.15 13.43 19.19
C ASN A 79 20.96 13.79 17.93
N MET A 80 20.55 13.29 16.76
CA MET A 80 21.19 13.66 15.48
C MET A 80 21.00 15.15 15.16
N TYR A 81 19.82 15.70 15.48
CA TYR A 81 19.54 17.13 15.29
C TYR A 81 20.40 18.02 16.18
N LEU A 82 20.55 17.67 17.47
CA LEU A 82 21.35 18.43 18.44
C LEU A 82 22.87 18.32 18.21
N ASN A 83 23.36 17.13 17.88
CA ASN A 83 24.79 16.89 17.73
C ASN A 83 25.31 17.26 16.32
N HIS A 84 24.40 17.53 15.38
CA HIS A 84 24.71 17.71 13.96
C HIS A 84 25.47 16.51 13.32
N ASP A 85 25.40 15.34 13.96
CA ASP A 85 25.89 14.08 13.41
C ASP A 85 24.72 13.37 12.71
N TYR A 86 24.74 13.42 11.38
CA TYR A 86 23.72 12.81 10.54
C TYR A 86 24.14 11.43 10.01
N LEU A 87 25.37 10.98 10.27
CA LEU A 87 25.87 9.72 9.74
C LEU A 87 25.67 8.57 10.75
N VAL A 88 26.06 8.79 12.01
CA VAL A 88 26.01 7.76 13.05
C VAL A 88 24.93 8.14 14.07
N PRO A 89 23.79 7.40 14.12
CA PRO A 89 22.75 7.70 15.09
C PRO A 89 23.15 7.23 16.49
N TYR A 90 22.73 7.94 17.53
CA TYR A 90 22.98 7.58 18.93
C TYR A 90 21.69 7.50 19.74
N LEU A 91 21.62 6.51 20.63
CA LEU A 91 20.54 6.36 21.60
C LEU A 91 21.15 6.04 22.96
N ASN A 92 20.90 6.88 23.97
CA ASN A 92 21.40 6.70 25.34
C ASN A 92 22.93 6.50 25.45
N GLY A 93 23.71 7.17 24.59
CA GLY A 93 25.17 7.08 24.57
C GLY A 93 25.74 5.94 23.71
N GLU A 94 24.89 5.01 23.27
CA GLU A 94 25.29 3.89 22.40
C GLU A 94 24.96 4.17 20.93
N THR A 95 25.76 3.61 20.01
CA THR A 95 25.51 3.74 18.58
C THR A 95 24.27 2.95 18.16
N TYR A 96 23.36 3.58 17.42
CA TYR A 96 22.12 3.02 16.91
C TYR A 96 22.22 2.84 15.38
N SER A 97 23.08 1.93 14.92
CA SER A 97 23.37 1.75 13.47
C SER A 97 22.59 0.62 12.78
N HIS A 98 21.66 -0.04 13.49
CA HIS A 98 20.89 -1.17 12.94
C HIS A 98 19.66 -0.75 12.11
N LYS A 99 19.38 0.55 11.97
CA LYS A 99 18.31 1.09 11.12
C LYS A 99 18.88 2.09 10.12
N PRO A 100 18.35 2.14 8.88
CA PRO A 100 18.81 3.10 7.88
C PRO A 100 18.49 4.53 8.31
N PRO A 101 19.36 5.52 8.00
CA PRO A 101 19.24 6.88 8.52
C PRO A 101 18.17 7.73 7.82
N LEU A 102 17.61 7.26 6.70
CA LEU A 102 16.70 8.02 5.84
C LEU A 102 15.51 8.63 6.60
N LEU A 103 14.88 7.86 7.49
CA LEU A 103 13.73 8.35 8.26
C LEU A 103 14.15 9.52 9.18
N PHE A 104 15.30 9.41 9.84
CA PHE A 104 15.83 10.44 10.72
C PHE A 104 16.21 11.71 9.95
N TRP A 105 16.78 11.56 8.74
CA TRP A 105 17.06 12.68 7.87
C TRP A 105 15.80 13.45 7.50
N LEU A 106 14.71 12.77 7.15
CA LEU A 106 13.45 13.41 6.80
C LEU A 106 12.80 14.13 7.99
N MET A 107 12.94 13.59 9.20
CA MET A 107 12.54 14.27 10.44
C MET A 107 13.34 15.54 10.66
N ASN A 108 14.67 15.43 10.60
CA ASN A 108 15.58 16.55 10.83
C ASN A 108 15.42 17.66 9.78
N LEU A 109 15.21 17.30 8.51
CA LEU A 109 14.94 18.27 7.45
C LEU A 109 13.69 19.10 7.74
N GLY A 110 12.60 18.48 8.19
CA GLY A 110 11.41 19.26 8.54
C GLY A 110 11.57 20.06 9.81
N TRP A 111 12.32 19.58 10.81
CA TRP A 111 12.64 20.39 11.98
C TRP A 111 13.53 21.59 11.64
N GLN A 112 14.41 21.48 10.64
CA GLN A 112 15.20 22.62 10.15
C GLN A 112 14.33 23.67 9.45
N VAL A 113 13.27 23.25 8.73
CA VAL A 113 12.42 24.17 7.94
C VAL A 113 11.25 24.73 8.76
N LEU A 114 10.59 23.89 9.56
CA LEU A 114 9.35 24.20 10.28
C LEU A 114 9.58 24.50 11.76
N GLY A 115 10.82 24.34 12.24
CA GLY A 115 11.15 24.33 13.65
C GLY A 115 10.82 23.01 14.33
N VAL A 116 11.38 22.81 15.53
CA VAL A 116 11.16 21.62 16.34
C VAL A 116 9.70 21.53 16.76
N ASN A 117 9.03 20.47 16.35
CA ASN A 117 7.62 20.22 16.65
C ASN A 117 7.36 18.71 16.80
N ASP A 118 6.22 18.36 17.39
CA ASP A 118 5.83 16.98 17.71
C ASP A 118 5.05 16.29 16.59
N TRP A 119 4.42 17.04 15.68
CA TRP A 119 3.56 16.52 14.62
C TRP A 119 4.33 16.12 13.36
N TRP A 120 5.42 16.81 13.02
CA TRP A 120 6.19 16.57 11.80
C TRP A 120 6.74 15.14 11.71
N PRO A 121 7.39 14.58 12.74
CA PRO A 121 7.91 13.22 12.68
C PRO A 121 6.82 12.17 12.39
N ARG A 122 5.58 12.43 12.83
CA ARG A 122 4.42 11.56 12.59
C ARG A 122 3.85 11.69 11.19
N LEU A 123 4.00 12.87 10.56
CA LEU A 123 3.57 13.10 9.18
C LEU A 123 4.51 12.50 8.14
N VAL A 124 5.81 12.38 8.45
CA VAL A 124 6.80 11.80 7.54
C VAL A 124 6.34 10.43 7.00
N PRO A 125 6.04 9.40 7.84
CA PRO A 125 5.53 8.12 7.35
C PRO A 125 4.21 8.27 6.58
N SER A 126 3.35 9.22 6.95
CA SER A 126 2.05 9.43 6.29
C SER A 126 2.18 9.80 4.82
N PHE A 127 3.20 10.58 4.46
CA PHE A 127 3.46 10.94 3.06
C PHE A 127 3.86 9.72 2.22
N PHE A 128 4.68 8.82 2.77
CA PHE A 128 5.04 7.57 2.09
C PHE A 128 3.86 6.62 1.97
N ALA A 129 3.01 6.56 3.00
CA ALA A 129 1.76 5.82 2.95
C ALA A 129 0.86 6.33 1.81
N LEU A 130 0.66 7.65 1.68
CA LEU A 130 -0.10 8.22 0.57
C LEU A 130 0.51 7.85 -0.78
N GLY A 131 1.83 7.99 -0.92
CA GLY A 131 2.55 7.61 -2.13
C GLY A 131 2.34 6.15 -2.50
N ALA A 132 2.35 5.24 -1.51
CA ALA A 132 2.17 3.82 -1.73
C ALA A 132 0.75 3.48 -2.21
N VAL A 133 -0.28 4.14 -1.65
CA VAL A 133 -1.67 4.02 -2.11
C VAL A 133 -1.81 4.47 -3.57
N LEU A 134 -1.21 5.61 -3.93
CA LEU A 134 -1.27 6.14 -5.30
C LEU A 134 -0.54 5.24 -6.30
N ILE A 135 0.62 4.68 -5.92
CA ILE A 135 1.35 3.72 -6.76
C ILE A 135 0.55 2.42 -6.93
N THR A 136 -0.08 1.93 -5.85
CA THR A 136 -0.95 0.75 -5.90
C THR A 136 -2.11 0.96 -6.85
N GLN A 137 -2.73 2.14 -6.83
CA GLN A 137 -3.76 2.51 -7.80
C GLN A 137 -3.24 2.45 -9.24
N LYS A 138 -2.04 2.99 -9.50
CA LYS A 138 -1.40 2.96 -10.83
C LYS A 138 -1.09 1.53 -11.30
N ILE A 139 -0.57 0.68 -10.40
CA ILE A 139 -0.34 -0.75 -10.66
C ILE A 139 -1.65 -1.40 -11.11
N ALA A 140 -2.73 -1.21 -10.36
CA ALA A 140 -4.02 -1.81 -10.67
C ALA A 140 -4.61 -1.30 -12.00
N MET A 141 -4.51 0.00 -12.31
CA MET A 141 -4.95 0.55 -13.61
C MET A 141 -4.21 -0.10 -14.78
N ARG A 142 -2.94 -0.48 -14.59
CA ARG A 142 -2.09 -1.03 -15.64
C ARG A 142 -2.25 -2.53 -15.83
N LEU A 143 -2.61 -3.24 -14.77
CA LEU A 143 -2.91 -4.67 -14.81
C LEU A 143 -4.33 -4.95 -15.36
N TRP A 144 -5.31 -4.10 -15.04
CA TRP A 144 -6.70 -4.25 -15.48
C TRP A 144 -7.21 -3.00 -16.19
N PRO A 145 -6.70 -2.68 -17.41
CA PRO A 145 -7.06 -1.45 -18.12
C PRO A 145 -8.54 -1.38 -18.52
N THR A 146 -9.23 -2.51 -18.65
CA THR A 146 -10.67 -2.57 -18.96
C THR A 146 -11.57 -2.40 -17.74
N GLN A 147 -11.02 -2.45 -16.52
CA GLN A 147 -11.77 -2.39 -15.26
C GLN A 147 -11.24 -1.25 -14.38
N GLU A 148 -11.54 0.00 -14.75
CA GLU A 148 -11.08 1.20 -14.03
C GLU A 148 -11.45 1.16 -12.52
N GLN A 149 -12.62 0.60 -12.19
CA GLN A 149 -13.11 0.45 -10.81
C GLN A 149 -12.19 -0.37 -9.91
N THR A 150 -11.56 -1.41 -10.46
CA THR A 150 -10.65 -2.28 -9.70
C THR A 150 -9.48 -1.49 -9.13
N SER A 151 -9.02 -0.46 -9.84
CA SER A 151 -7.95 0.41 -9.36
C SER A 151 -8.38 1.28 -8.16
N HIS A 152 -9.60 1.82 -8.20
CA HIS A 152 -10.15 2.65 -7.13
C HIS A 152 -10.44 1.82 -5.89
N ILE A 153 -11.00 0.63 -6.07
CA ILE A 153 -11.31 -0.29 -4.98
C ILE A 153 -10.01 -0.77 -4.31
N ALA A 154 -8.97 -1.11 -5.09
CA ALA A 154 -7.68 -1.51 -4.51
C ALA A 154 -7.07 -0.41 -3.61
N ALA A 155 -7.12 0.85 -4.05
CA ALA A 155 -6.65 1.98 -3.26
C ALA A 155 -7.47 2.19 -1.98
N LEU A 156 -8.80 2.06 -2.05
CA LEU A 156 -9.69 2.20 -0.90
C LEU A 156 -9.55 1.04 0.10
N ILE A 157 -9.39 -0.19 -0.38
CA ILE A 157 -9.14 -1.36 0.48
C ILE A 157 -7.83 -1.15 1.24
N LEU A 158 -6.78 -0.68 0.56
CA LEU A 158 -5.50 -0.44 1.21
C LEU A 158 -5.62 0.69 2.25
N LEU A 159 -6.21 1.83 1.87
CA LEU A 159 -6.39 2.98 2.76
C LEU A 159 -7.30 2.65 3.97
N GLY A 160 -8.34 1.86 3.75
CA GLY A 160 -9.29 1.42 4.77
C GLY A 160 -8.83 0.23 5.61
N SER A 161 -7.68 -0.38 5.29
CA SER A 161 -7.11 -1.45 6.10
C SER A 161 -6.73 -0.93 7.47
N GLY A 162 -7.19 -1.60 8.53
CA GLY A 162 -6.92 -1.17 9.91
C GLY A 162 -5.42 -1.06 10.22
N MET A 163 -4.61 -1.97 9.69
CA MET A 163 -3.15 -1.89 9.81
C MET A 163 -2.60 -0.64 9.12
N TRP A 164 -3.10 -0.31 7.92
CA TRP A 164 -2.66 0.87 7.20
C TRP A 164 -3.01 2.16 7.96
N ALA A 165 -4.22 2.24 8.51
CA ALA A 165 -4.68 3.39 9.28
C ALA A 165 -3.80 3.66 10.51
N VAL A 166 -3.41 2.61 11.24
CA VAL A 166 -2.55 2.74 12.43
C VAL A 166 -1.12 3.14 12.07
N PHE A 167 -0.54 2.48 11.06
CA PHE A 167 0.86 2.70 10.69
C PHE A 167 1.08 3.97 9.87
N THR A 168 0.04 4.55 9.26
CA THR A 168 0.14 5.81 8.50
C THR A 168 0.70 6.94 9.35
N THR A 169 0.29 7.06 10.61
CA THR A 169 0.80 8.09 11.55
C THR A 169 1.75 7.51 12.60
N ALA A 170 2.03 6.20 12.57
CA ALA A 170 3.05 5.63 13.43
C ALA A 170 4.43 6.01 12.91
N THR A 171 5.25 6.59 13.78
CA THR A 171 6.61 7.03 13.47
C THR A 171 7.53 5.83 13.29
N MET A 172 7.32 5.03 12.25
CA MET A 172 8.01 3.77 11.99
C MET A 172 8.51 3.69 10.54
N PHE A 173 9.41 2.74 10.28
CA PHE A 173 10.02 2.54 8.96
C PHE A 173 9.12 1.80 7.97
N ASP A 174 8.06 1.14 8.46
CA ASP A 174 7.21 0.25 7.66
C ASP A 174 6.59 0.95 6.46
N MET A 175 6.12 2.20 6.62
CA MET A 175 5.52 2.95 5.52
C MET A 175 6.53 3.38 4.45
N LEU A 176 7.77 3.68 4.85
CA LEU A 176 8.86 3.92 3.89
C LEU A 176 9.18 2.65 3.11
N VAL A 177 9.38 1.52 3.80
CA VAL A 177 9.69 0.24 3.17
C VAL A 177 8.55 -0.21 2.26
N ALA A 178 7.30 -0.07 2.70
CA ALA A 178 6.12 -0.36 1.88
C ALA A 178 6.10 0.49 0.61
N PHE A 179 6.34 1.80 0.71
CA PHE A 179 6.43 2.69 -0.44
C PHE A 179 7.49 2.26 -1.45
N PHE A 180 8.73 2.02 -1.01
CA PHE A 180 9.80 1.60 -1.91
C PHE A 180 9.55 0.20 -2.50
N THR A 181 8.87 -0.67 -1.76
CA THR A 181 8.48 -2.00 -2.25
C THR A 181 7.45 -1.90 -3.38
N VAL A 182 6.37 -1.13 -3.19
CA VAL A 182 5.39 -0.95 -4.27
C VAL A 182 5.94 -0.14 -5.43
N LEU A 183 6.86 0.81 -5.18
CA LEU A 183 7.57 1.54 -6.22
C LEU A 183 8.44 0.58 -7.07
N GLY A 184 9.16 -0.35 -6.43
CA GLY A 184 9.93 -1.39 -7.10
C GLY A 184 9.03 -2.32 -7.93
N ALA A 185 7.89 -2.74 -7.37
CA ALA A 185 6.90 -3.55 -8.09
C ALA A 185 6.33 -2.82 -9.32
N TRP A 186 6.06 -1.53 -9.19
CA TRP A 186 5.64 -0.69 -10.33
C TRP A 186 6.72 -0.58 -11.40
N GLY A 187 7.98 -0.37 -11.00
CA GLY A 187 9.12 -0.34 -11.93
C GLY A 187 9.30 -1.66 -12.68
N LEU A 188 9.19 -2.80 -11.98
CA LEU A 188 9.26 -4.12 -12.58
C LEU A 188 8.11 -4.35 -13.59
N LEU A 189 6.89 -3.93 -13.25
CA LEU A 189 5.74 -4.02 -14.15
C LEU A 189 5.96 -3.19 -15.43
N LEU A 190 6.53 -1.99 -15.31
CA LEU A 190 6.85 -1.16 -16.46
C LEU A 190 7.93 -1.79 -17.36
N ALA A 191 8.97 -2.37 -16.76
CA ALA A 191 10.02 -3.07 -17.50
C ALA A 191 9.46 -4.26 -18.28
N TRP A 192 8.68 -5.12 -17.62
CA TRP A 192 8.06 -6.30 -18.23
C TRP A 192 7.13 -5.95 -19.41
N GLN A 193 6.32 -4.90 -19.28
CA GLN A 193 5.44 -4.45 -20.37
C GLN A 193 6.18 -3.66 -21.46
N GLY A 194 7.35 -3.10 -21.14
CA GLY A 194 8.23 -2.44 -22.11
C GLY A 194 8.76 -3.44 -23.12
N ASP A 195 9.25 -4.58 -22.65
CA ASP A 195 9.77 -5.66 -23.49
C ASP A 195 8.64 -6.31 -24.34
N ALA A 196 7.45 -6.47 -23.76
CA ALA A 196 6.29 -7.03 -24.46
C ALA A 196 5.76 -6.17 -25.63
N ARG A 197 6.20 -4.91 -25.77
CA ARG A 197 5.82 -4.00 -26.87
C ARG A 197 6.86 -3.92 -27.98
N GLN A 198 8.05 -4.49 -27.79
CA GLN A 198 9.17 -4.41 -28.74
C GLN A 198 9.42 -5.72 -29.52
N GLY A 199 8.61 -6.77 -29.30
CA GLY A 199 8.60 -8.00 -30.09
C GLY A 199 7.36 -8.11 -30.97
#